data_AF-A0A1Q6PTN4-F1
#
_entry.id   AF-A0A1Q6PTN4-F1
#
_cell.length_a   1.000
_cell.length_b   1.000
_cell.length_c   1.000
_cell.angle_alpha   90.00
_cell.angle_beta   90.00
_cell.angle_gamma   90.00
#
_symmetry.space_group_name_H-M   'P 1'
#
loop_
_entity.id
_entity.type
_entity.pdbx_description
1 polymer ?
#
loop_
_entity_poly.entity_id
_entity_poly.type
_entity_poly.pdbx_seq_one_letter_code
_entity_poly.pdbx_strand_id
1 'polypeptide(L)' 'MFYVKSHLDESTTLLTEITDENVFTRCPDCGQEVSVDLNDVIDDEGQLDLFGMGVCCAECSRKRWNAASNSPRHKGGM' A
#
# COMPACT_ATOMS: atom_id res chain seq x y z
N MET A 1 11.69 15.60 6.40
CA MET A 1 12.64 14.72 5.69
C MET A 1 12.73 13.42 6.47
N PHE A 2 12.17 12.34 5.91
CA PHE A 2 12.27 11.00 6.47
C PHE A 2 13.34 10.22 5.70
N TYR A 3 14.00 9.26 6.37
CA TYR A 3 15.01 8.41 5.73
C TYR A 3 14.99 7.03 6.38
N VAL A 4 15.34 6.01 5.58
CA VAL A 4 15.61 4.67 6.07
C VAL A 4 17.09 4.59 6.46
N LYS A 5 17.34 4.05 7.64
CA LYS A 5 18.69 3.74 8.13
C LYS A 5 18.78 2.24 8.38
N SER A 6 19.65 1.56 7.64
CA SER A 6 19.85 0.11 7.77
C SER A 6 21.33 -0.21 7.92
N HIS A 7 21.67 -1.05 8.89
CA HIS A 7 23.02 -1.56 9.07
C HIS A 7 23.21 -2.78 8.17
N LEU A 8 24.20 -2.71 7.27
CA LEU A 8 24.59 -3.85 6.43
C LEU A 8 25.59 -4.75 7.17
N ASP A 9 26.45 -4.14 7.98
CA ASP A 9 27.39 -4.77 8.91
C ASP A 9 27.69 -3.81 10.09
N GLU A 10 28.62 -4.16 10.97
CA GLU A 10 29.00 -3.35 12.14
C GLU A 10 29.56 -1.96 11.78
N SER A 11 30.11 -1.80 10.58
CA SER A 11 30.79 -0.59 10.11
C SER A 11 30.05 0.16 8.99
N THR A 12 29.14 -0.51 8.28
CA THR A 12 28.48 0.02 7.09
C THR A 12 27.00 0.30 7.36
N THR A 13 26.59 1.56 7.13
CA THR A 13 25.18 1.99 7.20
C THR A 13 24.71 2.45 5.82
N LEU A 14 23.59 1.90 5.36
CA LEU A 14 22.84 2.42 4.21
C LEU A 14 21.86 3.49 4.70
N LEU A 15 21.94 4.67 4.09
CA LEU A 15 20.99 5.76 4.27
C LEU A 15 20.28 6.03 2.95
N THR A 16 18.96 6.08 2.98
CA THR A 16 18.15 6.39 1.80
C THR A 16 17.03 7.33 2.21
N GLU A 17 16.99 8.50 1.58
CA GLU A 17 15.89 9.45 1.78
C GLU A 17 14.59 8.86 1.25
N ILE A 18 13.47 9.13 1.91
CA ILE A 18 12.15 8.72 1.42
C ILE A 18 11.59 9.87 0.60
N THR A 19 11.27 9.60 -0.67
CA THR A 19 10.67 10.53 -1.64
C THR A 19 9.35 9.96 -2.16
N ASP A 20 8.58 10.77 -2.89
CA ASP A 20 7.38 10.33 -3.61
C ASP A 20 7.66 9.36 -4.77
N GLU A 21 8.92 9.26 -5.21
CA GLU A 21 9.34 8.41 -6.32
C GLU A 21 9.90 7.04 -5.88
N ASN A 22 10.26 6.87 -4.60
CA ASN A 22 11.04 5.71 -4.16
C ASN A 22 10.33 4.81 -3.12
N VAL A 23 9.01 4.96 -2.99
CA VAL A 23 8.17 4.16 -2.11
C VAL A 23 7.38 3.14 -2.92
N PHE A 24 7.57 1.87 -2.58
CA PHE A 24 6.94 0.75 -3.27
C PHE A 24 6.39 -0.27 -2.28
N THR A 25 5.33 -0.96 -2.69
CA THR A 25 4.82 -2.16 -2.01
C THR A 25 4.50 -3.23 -3.05
N ARG A 26 4.12 -4.43 -2.58
CA ARG A 26 3.63 -5.50 -3.45
C ARG A 26 2.12 -5.64 -3.30
N CYS A 27 1.44 -5.74 -4.44
CA CYS A 27 0.02 -6.01 -4.46
C CYS A 27 -0.28 -7.33 -3.72
N PRO A 28 -1.16 -7.33 -2.71
CA PRO A 28 -1.43 -8.53 -1.91
C PRO A 28 -2.10 -9.65 -2.71
N ASP A 29 -2.75 -9.32 -3.83
CA ASP A 29 -3.49 -10.30 -4.66
C ASP A 29 -2.59 -11.00 -5.68
N CYS A 30 -1.65 -10.27 -6.31
CA CYS A 30 -0.87 -10.79 -7.44
C CYS A 30 0.65 -10.66 -7.28
N GLY A 31 1.13 -10.00 -6.22
CA GLY A 31 2.55 -9.80 -5.93
C GLY A 31 3.26 -8.75 -6.79
N GLN A 32 2.58 -8.13 -7.76
CA GLN A 32 3.15 -7.07 -8.60
C GLN A 32 3.62 -5.89 -7.74
N GLU A 33 4.79 -5.33 -8.06
CA GLU A 33 5.28 -4.10 -7.45
C GLU A 33 4.45 -2.89 -7.87
N VAL A 34 4.12 -2.03 -6.91
CA VAL A 34 3.29 -0.85 -7.09
C VAL A 34 3.97 0.32 -6.40
N SER A 35 4.11 1.46 -7.10
CA SER A 35 4.52 2.73 -6.50
C SER A 35 3.42 3.26 -5.59
N VAL A 36 3.77 3.80 -4.44
CA VAL A 36 2.80 4.29 -3.44
C VAL A 36 3.03 5.78 -3.19
N ASP A 37 1.98 6.58 -3.36
CA ASP A 37 1.95 7.92 -2.80
C ASP A 37 1.58 7.80 -1.31
N LEU A 38 2.48 8.25 -0.43
CA LEU A 38 2.24 8.19 1.01
C LEU A 38 1.06 9.08 1.44
N ASN A 39 0.74 10.14 0.69
CA ASN A 39 -0.39 11.01 1.01
C ASN A 39 -1.73 10.31 0.78
N ASP A 40 -1.80 9.35 -0.16
CA ASP A 40 -3.03 8.61 -0.47
C ASP A 40 -3.37 7.53 0.57
N VAL A 41 -2.38 7.17 1.40
CA VAL A 41 -2.49 6.02 2.30
C VAL A 41 -2.45 6.38 3.78
N ILE A 42 -2.00 7.59 4.12
CA ILE A 42 -2.09 8.12 5.48
C ILE A 42 -3.52 8.63 5.68
N ASP A 43 -4.26 8.07 6.63
CA ASP A 43 -5.56 8.61 7.01
C ASP A 43 -5.42 9.87 7.89
N ASP A 44 -6.44 10.72 7.88
CA ASP A 44 -6.52 11.92 8.71
C ASP A 44 -6.60 11.59 10.21
N GLU A 45 -6.93 10.34 10.56
CA GLU A 45 -7.03 9.83 11.93
C GLU A 45 -5.68 9.43 12.54
N GLY A 46 -4.59 9.52 11.75
CA GLY A 46 -3.22 9.32 12.18
C GLY A 46 -2.82 7.87 12.39
N GLN A 47 -3.53 6.90 11.80
CA GLN A 47 -3.18 5.48 11.87
C GLN A 47 -2.44 5.04 10.61
N LEU A 48 -1.11 5.24 10.60
CA LEU A 48 -0.26 4.71 9.54
C LEU A 48 0.30 3.34 9.95
N ASP A 49 -0.43 2.26 9.61
CA ASP A 49 0.06 0.89 9.77
C ASP A 49 0.94 0.47 8.59
N LEU A 50 2.24 0.81 8.64
CA LEU A 50 3.22 0.43 7.62
C LEU A 50 3.42 -1.09 7.45
N PHE A 51 2.92 -1.92 8.37
CA PHE A 51 3.09 -3.38 8.32
C PHE A 51 1.85 -4.09 7.77
N GLY A 52 0.66 -3.70 8.23
CA GLY A 52 -0.60 -4.32 7.86
C GLY A 52 -1.29 -3.69 6.65
N MET A 53 -0.89 -2.47 6.24
CA MET A 53 -1.46 -1.83 5.05
C MET A 53 -1.04 -2.54 3.75
N GLY A 54 -1.96 -2.63 2.80
CA GLY A 54 -1.70 -3.20 1.48
C GLY A 54 -2.37 -2.39 0.37
N VAL A 55 -1.59 -2.02 -0.65
CA VAL A 55 -2.09 -1.31 -1.84
C VAL A 55 -2.25 -2.30 -2.99
N CYS A 56 -3.45 -2.36 -3.57
CA CYS A 56 -3.72 -3.21 -4.73
C CYS A 56 -3.29 -2.51 -6.03
N CYS A 57 -2.73 -3.27 -6.98
CA CYS A 57 -2.50 -2.72 -8.32
C CYS A 57 -3.82 -2.37 -9.01
N ALA A 58 -3.75 -1.50 -10.02
CA ALA A 58 -4.93 -1.02 -10.73
C ALA A 58 -5.80 -2.14 -11.32
N GLU A 59 -5.19 -3.25 -11.75
CA GLU A 59 -5.92 -4.40 -12.28
C GLU A 59 -6.71 -5.14 -11.19
N CYS A 60 -6.06 -5.49 -10.07
CA CYS A 60 -6.71 -6.19 -8.95
C CYS A 60 -7.75 -5.30 -8.28
N SER A 61 -7.48 -4.00 -8.13
CA SER A 61 -8.46 -3.02 -7.64
C SER A 61 -9.71 -2.99 -8.53
N ARG A 62 -9.56 -2.94 -9.86
CA ARG A 62 -10.68 -2.99 -10.80
C ARG A 62 -11.44 -4.33 -10.74
N LYS A 63 -10.75 -5.46 -10.58
CA LYS A 63 -11.39 -6.77 -10.37
C LYS A 63 -12.26 -6.77 -9.11
N ARG A 64 -11.74 -6.28 -7.99
CA ARG A 64 -12.48 -6.15 -6.72
C ARG A 64 -13.70 -5.23 -6.87
N TRP A 65 -13.53 -4.08 -7.51
CA TRP A 65 -14.63 -3.14 -7.76
C TRP A 65 -15.74 -3.77 -8.62
N ASN A 66 -15.37 -4.43 -9.71
CA ASN A 66 -16.32 -5.13 -10.58
C ASN A 66 -17.04 -6.27 -9.85
N ALA A 67 -16.33 -7.04 -9.01
CA ALA A 67 -16.95 -8.08 -8.21
C ALA A 67 -17.94 -7.52 -7.17
N ALA A 68 -17.59 -6.42 -6.50
CA ALA A 68 -18.46 -5.76 -5.52
C ALA A 68 -19.70 -5.12 -6.17
N SER A 69 -19.53 -4.48 -7.33
CA SER A 69 -20.63 -3.82 -8.07
C SER A 69 -21.57 -4.79 -8.77
N ASN A 70 -21.07 -5.97 -9.16
CA ASN A 70 -21.88 -7.02 -9.80
C ASN A 70 -22.46 -8.04 -8.80
N SER A 71 -22.20 -7.86 -7.49
CA SER A 71 -22.84 -8.65 -6.45
C SER A 71 -24.32 -8.28 -6.37
N PRO A 72 -25.26 -9.25 -6.39
CA PRO A 72 -26.67 -8.95 -6.22
C PRO A 72 -26.82 -8.30 -4.85
N ARG A 73 -27.08 -6.98 -4.84
CA ARG A 73 -27.53 -6.28 -3.63
C ARG A 73 -28.64 -7.16 -3.06
N HIS A 74 -28.42 -7.74 -1.88
CA HIS A 74 -29.41 -8.52 -1.18
C HIS A 74 -30.63 -7.62 -0.97
N LYS A 75 -31.57 -7.65 -1.93
CA LYS A 75 -32.89 -7.06 -1.77
C LYS A 75 -33.62 -8.01 -0.83
N GLY A 76 -33.78 -7.58 0.41
CA GLY A 76 -34.73 -8.18 1.34
C GLY A 76 -34.12 -8.62 2.65
N GLY A 77 -34.59 -7.99 3.73
CA GLY A 77 -34.35 -8.43 5.10
C GLY A 77 -34.95 -7.50 6.15
N MET A 78 -36.25 -7.20 6.02
CA MET A 78 -37.20 -6.61 6.99
C MET A 78 -36.84 -5.27 7.67
#